data_AF-A0A2D7IFB4-F1
#
_entry.id   AF-A0A2D7IFB4-F1
#
_cell.length_a   1.000
_cell.length_b   1.000
_cell.length_c   1.000
_cell.angle_alpha   90.00
_cell.angle_beta   90.00
_cell.angle_gamma   90.00
#
_symmetry.space_group_name_H-M   'P 1'
#
loop_
_entity.id
_entity.type
_entity.pdbx_description
1 polymer ?
#
loop_
_entity_poly.entity_id
_entity_poly.type
_entity_poly.pdbx_seq_one_letter_code
_entity_poly.pdbx_strand_id
1 'polypeptide(L)'
;MAIKTLRTSGDYLIKTGTGSGGSNTITFDSNLTVVNGNLEIKGTQSVINSTTLTIEDRFLEINRNNSTAGTQDSGLMFNQGTSNNAILYYDAGDNEFQLGTTTHDAAVTTVSNITLGQIKIATTPSDNNHAASKKYVDDSVTGGGFILNIGADDSTEVTYSTGQKLQFLGGSNISTAITTGDNLTISLGQNLTNIESISSATSNANLTLASNGTGDVVINDTLTFSGAASTPTAGSVTKIYNKTAGGGGTGLYFNNSAINSGTEDELISKKKATALAIALG
;
A
#
# COMPACT_ATOMS: atom_id res chain seq x y z
N MET A 1 79.37 2.95 -20.51
CA MET A 1 78.97 1.63 -19.99
C MET A 1 79.28 0.58 -21.04
N ALA A 2 80.04 -0.47 -20.70
CA ALA A 2 80.21 -1.60 -21.58
C ALA A 2 78.87 -2.35 -21.66
N ILE A 3 78.18 -2.27 -22.80
CA ILE A 3 77.00 -3.08 -23.07
C ILE A 3 77.52 -4.51 -23.27
N LYS A 4 77.33 -5.36 -22.28
CA LYS A 4 77.56 -6.79 -22.44
C LYS A 4 76.34 -7.33 -23.16
N THR A 5 76.39 -7.42 -24.49
CA THR A 5 75.34 -8.08 -25.26
C THR A 5 75.45 -9.57 -25.00
N LEU A 6 74.53 -10.14 -24.22
CA LEU A 6 74.37 -11.58 -24.17
C LEU A 6 73.62 -12.03 -25.45
N ARG A 7 73.87 -13.28 -25.89
CA ARG A 7 73.29 -13.96 -27.09
C ARG A 7 72.09 -13.27 -27.74
N THR A 8 72.25 -12.88 -28.99
CA THR A 8 71.24 -12.19 -29.81
C THR A 8 70.27 -13.14 -30.53
N SER A 9 70.36 -14.46 -30.31
CA SER A 9 69.47 -15.47 -30.90
C SER A 9 69.34 -16.71 -30.00
N GLY A 10 68.17 -17.37 -30.06
CA GLY A 10 67.82 -18.55 -29.28
C GLY A 10 67.26 -18.25 -27.88
N ASP A 11 66.74 -19.28 -27.22
CA ASP A 11 66.13 -19.16 -25.90
C ASP A 11 67.17 -19.03 -24.79
N TYR A 12 66.81 -18.27 -23.76
CA TYR A 12 67.50 -18.28 -22.48
C TYR A 12 66.81 -19.20 -21.50
N LEU A 13 67.51 -20.24 -21.07
CA LEU A 13 67.11 -21.05 -19.94
C LEU A 13 67.94 -20.65 -18.72
N ILE A 14 67.37 -19.84 -17.84
CA ILE A 14 67.96 -19.52 -16.55
C ILE A 14 67.38 -20.50 -15.52
N LYS A 15 68.18 -21.49 -15.13
CA LYS A 15 67.84 -22.42 -14.04
C LYS A 15 68.62 -22.02 -12.80
N THR A 16 67.92 -21.61 -11.75
CA THR A 16 68.50 -21.48 -10.41
C THR A 16 68.16 -22.75 -9.62
N GLY A 17 69.08 -23.24 -8.77
CA GLY A 17 68.77 -24.32 -7.83
C GLY A 17 68.79 -25.76 -8.36
N THR A 18 69.76 -26.18 -9.17
CA THR A 18 69.94 -27.61 -9.54
C THR A 18 70.55 -28.48 -8.42
N GLY A 19 70.51 -28.05 -7.16
CA GLY A 19 71.03 -28.76 -6.00
C GLY A 19 70.00 -28.78 -4.86
N SER A 20 69.90 -29.91 -4.17
CA SER A 20 68.94 -30.18 -3.09
C SER A 20 69.09 -29.19 -1.91
N GLY A 21 68.43 -28.03 -1.99
CA GLY A 21 68.30 -27.05 -0.91
C GLY A 21 68.70 -25.61 -1.28
N GLY A 22 67.90 -24.63 -0.85
CA GLY A 22 68.23 -23.19 -0.91
C GLY A 22 67.10 -22.27 -1.41
N SER A 23 67.04 -21.05 -0.85
CA SER A 23 66.20 -19.93 -1.35
C SER A 23 66.85 -19.33 -2.59
N ASN A 24 66.69 -20.02 -3.71
CA ASN A 24 67.28 -19.61 -4.98
C ASN A 24 66.44 -18.45 -5.56
N THR A 25 67.07 -17.32 -5.85
CA THR A 25 66.39 -16.14 -6.39
C THR A 25 67.02 -15.70 -7.71
N ILE A 26 66.19 -15.11 -8.57
CA ILE A 26 66.64 -14.29 -9.69
C ILE A 26 66.19 -12.87 -9.36
N THR A 27 67.14 -11.95 -9.22
CA THR A 27 66.85 -10.54 -8.91
C THR A 27 67.15 -9.67 -10.12
N PHE A 28 66.15 -8.91 -10.57
CA PHE A 28 66.31 -7.87 -11.59
C PHE A 28 66.44 -6.50 -10.88
N ASP A 29 67.68 -6.12 -10.54
CA ASP A 29 67.97 -4.82 -9.94
C ASP A 29 68.15 -3.77 -11.05
N SER A 30 67.05 -3.10 -11.38
CA SER A 30 67.02 -2.08 -12.43
C SER A 30 66.00 -1.01 -12.10
N ASN A 31 66.22 0.21 -12.60
CA ASN A 31 65.23 1.29 -12.48
C ASN A 31 63.94 0.98 -13.26
N LEU A 32 64.07 0.28 -14.40
CA LEU A 32 62.95 -0.13 -15.24
C LEU A 32 63.23 -1.52 -15.81
N THR A 33 62.32 -2.45 -15.54
CA THR A 33 62.24 -3.74 -16.22
C THR A 33 61.04 -3.71 -17.17
N VAL A 34 61.25 -4.00 -18.45
CA VAL A 34 60.18 -4.09 -19.46
C VAL A 34 60.13 -5.51 -20.01
N VAL A 35 58.94 -6.11 -20.01
CA VAL A 35 58.65 -7.36 -20.71
C VAL A 35 57.80 -7.02 -21.93
N ASN A 36 58.40 -7.02 -23.12
CA ASN A 36 57.70 -6.65 -24.35
C ASN A 36 56.75 -7.75 -24.86
N GLY A 37 56.93 -8.98 -24.38
CA GLY A 37 56.10 -10.14 -24.73
C GLY A 37 55.14 -10.53 -23.60
N ASN A 38 54.48 -11.66 -23.79
CA ASN A 38 53.61 -12.22 -22.76
C ASN A 38 54.41 -12.63 -21.52
N LEU A 39 53.82 -12.45 -20.34
CA LEU A 39 54.33 -12.96 -19.07
C LEU A 39 53.45 -14.11 -18.60
N GLU A 40 54.03 -15.31 -18.47
CA GLU A 40 53.36 -16.46 -17.88
C GLU A 40 54.04 -16.85 -16.57
N ILE A 41 53.26 -16.90 -15.48
CA ILE A 41 53.73 -17.29 -14.15
C ILE A 41 53.11 -18.66 -13.82
N LYS A 42 53.92 -19.71 -13.76
CA LYS A 42 53.50 -21.08 -13.43
C LYS A 42 53.57 -21.41 -11.93
N GLY A 43 53.92 -20.44 -11.09
CA GLY A 43 53.93 -20.58 -9.63
C GLY A 43 52.53 -20.53 -9.03
N THR A 44 52.44 -20.71 -7.71
CA THR A 44 51.17 -20.64 -6.94
C THR A 44 50.81 -19.24 -6.45
N GLN A 45 51.74 -18.29 -6.53
CA GLN A 45 51.55 -16.92 -6.04
C GLN A 45 52.30 -15.91 -6.93
N SER A 46 51.67 -14.77 -7.13
CA SER A 46 52.30 -13.53 -7.60
C SER A 46 52.09 -12.47 -6.53
N VAL A 47 53.14 -11.73 -6.16
CA VAL A 47 53.07 -10.61 -5.22
C VAL A 47 53.56 -9.37 -5.95
N ILE A 48 52.68 -8.37 -6.07
CA ILE A 48 52.97 -7.09 -6.73
C ILE A 48 52.92 -6.00 -5.68
N ASN A 49 54.10 -5.55 -5.23
CA ASN A 49 54.24 -4.48 -4.25
C ASN A 49 54.50 -3.15 -4.98
N SER A 50 53.44 -2.55 -5.52
CA SER A 50 53.50 -1.25 -6.22
C SER A 50 52.48 -0.27 -5.65
N THR A 51 52.75 1.03 -5.79
CA THR A 51 51.78 2.08 -5.45
C THR A 51 50.61 2.10 -6.43
N THR A 52 50.84 1.71 -7.67
CA THR A 52 49.84 1.69 -8.75
C THR A 52 49.93 0.39 -9.55
N LEU A 53 48.76 -0.13 -9.94
CA LEU A 53 48.60 -1.23 -10.87
C LEU A 53 47.57 -0.81 -11.92
N THR A 54 47.96 -0.83 -13.18
CA THR A 54 47.08 -0.53 -14.32
C THR A 54 46.94 -1.77 -15.18
N ILE A 55 45.70 -2.13 -15.52
CA ILE A 55 45.36 -3.28 -16.34
C ILE A 55 44.46 -2.78 -17.47
N GLU A 56 44.84 -3.06 -18.72
CA GLU A 56 44.06 -2.64 -19.91
C GLU A 56 43.12 -3.76 -20.42
N ASP A 57 43.06 -4.89 -19.70
CA ASP A 57 42.25 -6.03 -20.08
C ASP A 57 40.75 -5.72 -20.03
N ARG A 58 40.00 -6.30 -20.97
CA ARG A 58 38.53 -6.20 -21.01
C ARG A 58 37.86 -7.00 -19.89
N PHE A 59 38.50 -8.09 -19.47
CA PHE A 59 37.99 -8.99 -18.44
C PHE A 59 39.13 -9.44 -17.54
N LEU A 60 38.84 -9.51 -16.24
CA LEU A 60 39.65 -10.21 -15.27
C LEU A 60 38.97 -11.54 -14.94
N GLU A 61 39.55 -12.64 -15.41
CA GLU A 61 39.04 -13.98 -15.10
C GLU A 61 39.58 -14.43 -13.74
N ILE A 62 38.70 -14.48 -12.73
CA ILE A 62 39.02 -14.92 -11.38
C ILE A 62 38.65 -16.39 -11.27
N ASN A 63 39.47 -17.17 -10.55
CA ASN A 63 39.20 -18.57 -10.25
C ASN A 63 39.14 -19.50 -11.49
N ARG A 64 39.82 -19.15 -12.60
CA ARG A 64 39.83 -19.90 -13.87
C ARG A 64 40.14 -21.39 -13.75
N ASN A 65 41.01 -21.77 -12.81
CA ASN A 65 41.44 -23.17 -12.61
C ASN A 65 40.59 -23.90 -11.56
N ASN A 66 39.45 -23.34 -11.17
CA ASN A 66 38.49 -24.05 -10.33
C ASN A 66 37.95 -25.27 -11.08
N SER A 67 38.17 -26.45 -10.50
CA SER A 67 37.67 -27.73 -11.02
C SER A 67 36.55 -28.33 -10.15
N THR A 68 36.12 -27.62 -9.11
CA THR A 68 34.92 -27.99 -8.36
C THR A 68 33.68 -27.60 -9.15
N ALA A 69 32.54 -28.23 -8.87
CA ALA A 69 31.28 -27.99 -9.55
C ALA A 69 30.63 -26.64 -9.16
N GLY A 70 31.41 -25.55 -9.12
CA GLY A 70 30.93 -24.21 -8.78
C GLY A 70 30.59 -24.05 -7.30
N THR A 71 31.35 -24.65 -6.38
CA THR A 71 31.10 -24.53 -4.93
C THR A 71 32.12 -23.64 -4.20
N GLN A 72 33.09 -23.09 -4.94
CA GLN A 72 34.13 -22.25 -4.35
C GLN A 72 33.85 -20.79 -4.65
N ASP A 73 33.86 -20.00 -3.59
CA ASP A 73 33.64 -18.57 -3.65
C ASP A 73 34.82 -17.87 -4.29
N SER A 74 34.55 -16.78 -4.99
CA SER A 74 35.61 -16.01 -5.66
C SER A 74 35.26 -14.54 -5.78
N GLY A 75 36.26 -13.68 -5.63
CA GLY A 75 36.02 -12.24 -5.62
C GLY A 75 37.25 -11.42 -5.29
N LEU A 76 36.98 -10.21 -4.82
CA LEU A 76 37.96 -9.20 -4.44
C LEU A 76 37.86 -8.95 -2.94
N MET A 77 39.00 -8.99 -2.25
CA MET A 77 39.10 -8.71 -0.83
C MET A 77 39.93 -7.46 -0.59
N PHE A 78 39.45 -6.62 0.31
CA PHE A 78 40.10 -5.38 0.74
C PHE A 78 40.52 -5.53 2.20
N ASN A 79 41.83 -5.60 2.44
CA ASN A 79 42.39 -5.69 3.78
C ASN A 79 42.20 -4.35 4.52
N GLN A 80 41.56 -4.39 5.68
CA GLN A 80 41.29 -3.21 6.52
C GLN A 80 42.12 -3.18 7.82
N GLY A 81 43.24 -3.89 7.84
CA GLY A 81 44.13 -4.00 9.00
C GLY A 81 43.53 -4.87 10.10
N THR A 82 43.21 -4.26 11.24
CA THR A 82 42.62 -4.95 12.40
C THR A 82 41.10 -5.07 12.33
N SER A 83 40.46 -4.37 11.38
CA SER A 83 39.03 -4.49 11.12
C SER A 83 38.73 -5.67 10.20
N ASN A 84 37.48 -6.14 10.18
CA ASN A 84 37.03 -7.16 9.23
C ASN A 84 37.33 -6.72 7.78
N ASN A 85 37.79 -7.67 6.96
CA ASN A 85 38.09 -7.40 5.55
C ASN A 85 36.79 -7.05 4.82
N ALA A 86 36.81 -6.01 3.99
CA ALA A 86 35.70 -5.76 3.08
C ALA A 86 35.83 -6.70 1.88
N ILE A 87 34.71 -7.15 1.34
CA ILE A 87 34.69 -8.14 0.26
C ILE A 87 33.57 -7.84 -0.73
N LEU A 88 33.84 -8.09 -2.01
CA LEU A 88 32.86 -8.25 -3.08
C LEU A 88 33.16 -9.60 -3.74
N TYR A 89 32.23 -10.55 -3.66
CA TYR A 89 32.45 -11.89 -4.18
C TYR A 89 31.17 -12.50 -4.72
N TYR A 90 31.35 -13.51 -5.55
CA TYR A 90 30.28 -14.41 -5.96
C TYR A 90 30.27 -15.61 -5.01
N ASP A 91 29.16 -15.76 -4.29
CA ASP A 91 28.84 -16.92 -3.49
C ASP A 91 28.36 -18.02 -4.43
N ALA A 92 29.20 -19.04 -4.58
CA ALA A 92 28.95 -20.10 -5.55
C ALA A 92 27.96 -21.14 -4.99
N GLY A 93 27.84 -21.23 -3.66
CA GLY A 93 26.83 -22.07 -3.00
C GLY A 93 25.42 -21.55 -3.21
N ASP A 94 25.24 -20.24 -3.08
CA ASP A 94 23.92 -19.57 -3.15
C ASP A 94 23.63 -18.92 -4.51
N ASN A 95 24.59 -18.92 -5.43
CA ASN A 95 24.47 -18.37 -6.79
C ASN A 95 24.11 -16.86 -6.80
N GLU A 96 24.81 -16.07 -5.98
CA GLU A 96 24.58 -14.64 -5.87
C GLU A 96 25.87 -13.84 -5.66
N PHE A 97 25.83 -12.54 -5.97
CA PHE A 97 26.89 -11.63 -5.58
C PHE A 97 26.58 -11.05 -4.20
N GLN A 98 27.56 -11.10 -3.31
CA GLN A 98 27.48 -10.49 -1.99
C GLN A 98 28.58 -9.44 -1.79
N LEU A 99 28.25 -8.43 -0.99
CA LEU A 99 29.16 -7.37 -0.57
C LEU A 99 28.97 -7.09 0.91
N GLY A 100 30.09 -6.94 1.63
CA GLY A 100 30.05 -6.66 3.05
C GLY A 100 31.41 -6.76 3.70
N THR A 101 31.43 -7.23 4.95
CA THR A 101 32.66 -7.46 5.70
C THR A 101 32.70 -8.89 6.25
N THR A 102 33.89 -9.48 6.28
CA THR A 102 34.12 -10.85 6.76
C THR A 102 35.37 -10.91 7.63
N THR A 103 35.42 -11.90 8.54
CA THR A 103 36.64 -12.19 9.32
C THR A 103 37.57 -13.16 8.59
N HIS A 104 37.17 -13.72 7.45
CA HIS A 104 38.01 -14.61 6.66
C HIS A 104 39.20 -13.89 6.04
N ASP A 105 40.27 -14.64 5.80
CA ASP A 105 41.39 -14.22 4.96
C ASP A 105 41.13 -14.55 3.48
N ALA A 106 42.05 -14.16 2.60
CA ALA A 106 41.92 -14.35 1.15
C ALA A 106 42.22 -15.78 0.67
N ALA A 107 42.54 -16.72 1.57
CA ALA A 107 42.92 -18.09 1.21
C ALA A 107 41.75 -19.09 1.35
N VAL A 108 40.60 -18.65 1.88
CA VAL A 108 39.43 -19.52 2.06
C VAL A 108 38.75 -19.84 0.73
N THR A 109 38.14 -21.02 0.67
CA THR A 109 37.37 -21.50 -0.48
C THR A 109 35.86 -21.25 -0.34
N THR A 110 35.39 -20.93 0.87
CA THR A 110 34.00 -20.59 1.17
C THR A 110 33.96 -19.49 2.23
N VAL A 111 33.17 -18.45 2.00
CA VAL A 111 32.95 -17.34 2.92
C VAL A 111 31.74 -17.65 3.81
N SER A 112 31.99 -18.37 4.89
CA SER A 112 30.91 -18.82 5.80
C SER A 112 30.33 -17.74 6.72
N ASN A 113 30.92 -16.54 6.77
CA ASN A 113 30.44 -15.44 7.59
C ASN A 113 30.60 -14.10 6.88
N ILE A 114 29.51 -13.38 6.76
CA ILE A 114 29.48 -12.04 6.19
C ILE A 114 28.48 -11.16 6.93
N THR A 115 28.90 -9.94 7.23
CA THR A 115 28.00 -8.85 7.59
C THR A 115 27.79 -8.01 6.33
N LEU A 116 26.59 -8.07 5.75
CA LEU A 116 26.25 -7.38 4.51
C LEU A 116 26.44 -5.86 4.63
N GLY A 117 26.99 -5.26 3.59
CA GLY A 117 27.22 -3.83 3.45
C GLY A 117 26.14 -3.13 2.63
N GLN A 118 26.14 -1.80 2.66
CA GLN A 118 25.27 -0.98 1.83
C GLN A 118 25.95 -0.62 0.51
N ILE A 119 25.18 -0.54 -0.57
CA ILE A 119 25.61 0.02 -1.86
C ILE A 119 24.98 1.40 -2.01
N LYS A 120 25.81 2.44 -2.14
CA LYS A 120 25.31 3.79 -2.45
C LYS A 120 25.08 3.90 -3.96
N ILE A 121 23.82 4.08 -4.34
CA ILE A 121 23.38 4.23 -5.73
C ILE A 121 22.78 5.62 -5.97
N ALA A 122 22.42 5.93 -7.21
CA ALA A 122 21.73 7.18 -7.55
C ALA A 122 20.42 7.31 -6.76
N THR A 123 20.12 8.53 -6.31
CA THR A 123 18.91 8.80 -5.53
C THR A 123 17.64 8.45 -6.31
N THR A 124 17.57 8.80 -7.59
CA THR A 124 16.41 8.53 -8.45
C THR A 124 16.82 7.57 -9.56
N PRO A 125 16.24 6.36 -9.65
CA PRO A 125 16.46 5.46 -10.76
C PRO A 125 15.91 6.06 -12.06
N SER A 126 16.69 6.00 -13.15
CA SER A 126 16.29 6.50 -14.48
C SER A 126 15.85 5.43 -15.47
N ASP A 127 15.90 4.15 -15.10
CA ASP A 127 15.50 3.01 -15.93
C ASP A 127 14.68 2.04 -15.07
N ASN A 128 13.79 1.29 -15.70
CA ASN A 128 12.91 0.33 -15.02
C ASN A 128 13.67 -0.82 -14.34
N ASN A 129 14.87 -1.14 -14.82
CA ASN A 129 15.70 -2.23 -14.28
C ASN A 129 16.81 -1.72 -13.36
N HIS A 130 16.77 -0.47 -12.92
CA HIS A 130 17.70 0.05 -11.93
C HIS A 130 17.27 -0.32 -10.50
N ALA A 131 18.25 -0.51 -9.63
CA ALA A 131 18.00 -0.64 -8.20
C ALA A 131 17.36 0.64 -7.64
N ALA A 132 16.38 0.50 -6.74
CA ALA A 132 15.72 1.62 -6.09
C ALA A 132 16.51 2.08 -4.85
N SER A 133 16.75 3.40 -4.72
CA SER A 133 17.32 3.95 -3.49
C SER A 133 16.27 4.03 -2.38
N LYS A 134 16.69 4.01 -1.12
CA LYS A 134 15.78 4.20 0.02
C LYS A 134 14.97 5.49 -0.12
N LYS A 135 15.61 6.59 -0.52
CA LYS A 135 14.95 7.89 -0.69
C LYS A 135 13.89 7.86 -1.79
N TYR A 136 14.16 7.20 -2.92
CA TYR A 136 13.16 7.06 -3.99
C TYR A 136 11.91 6.33 -3.51
N VAL A 137 12.09 5.25 -2.74
CA VAL A 137 10.99 4.51 -2.13
C VAL A 137 10.25 5.38 -1.11
N ASP A 138 10.96 6.04 -0.19
CA ASP A 138 10.34 6.92 0.82
C ASP A 138 9.52 8.05 0.17
N ASP A 139 10.05 8.69 -0.86
CA ASP A 139 9.37 9.76 -1.60
C ASP A 139 8.14 9.22 -2.35
N SER A 140 8.21 8.01 -2.91
CA SER A 140 7.08 7.38 -3.62
C SER A 140 5.96 6.98 -2.66
N VAL A 141 6.31 6.52 -1.46
CA VAL A 141 5.34 6.15 -0.41
C VAL A 141 4.75 7.38 0.28
N THR A 142 5.57 8.40 0.54
CA THR A 142 5.15 9.62 1.25
C THR A 142 4.48 10.64 0.32
N GLY A 143 4.83 10.64 -0.97
CA GLY A 143 4.31 11.55 -2.00
C GLY A 143 3.12 11.01 -2.79
N GLY A 144 2.62 9.80 -2.49
CA GLY A 144 1.52 9.19 -3.23
C GLY A 144 0.97 7.86 -2.66
N GLY A 145 1.37 7.46 -1.45
CA GLY A 145 0.75 6.32 -0.77
C GLY A 145 -0.74 6.57 -0.55
N PHE A 146 -1.57 5.60 -0.94
CA PHE A 146 -3.04 5.54 -0.80
C PHE A 146 -3.68 6.84 -0.28
N ILE A 147 -4.04 7.73 -1.19
CA ILE A 147 -4.82 8.92 -0.88
C ILE A 147 -6.30 8.53 -0.95
N LEU A 148 -7.01 8.65 0.17
CA LEU A 148 -8.47 8.53 0.22
C LEU A 148 -9.07 9.90 0.47
N ASN A 149 -9.73 10.46 -0.54
CA ASN A 149 -10.54 11.66 -0.42
C ASN A 149 -11.97 11.26 -0.04
N ILE A 150 -12.52 11.90 1.00
CA ILE A 150 -13.94 11.78 1.35
C ILE A 150 -14.57 13.15 1.20
N GLY A 151 -15.51 13.26 0.26
CA GLY A 151 -16.37 14.44 0.15
C GLY A 151 -17.49 14.40 1.19
N ALA A 152 -17.69 15.49 1.91
CA ALA A 152 -18.87 15.71 2.74
C ALA A 152 -20.01 16.34 1.91
N ASP A 153 -21.23 16.31 2.44
CA ASP A 153 -22.44 16.87 1.80
C ASP A 153 -22.33 18.39 1.56
N ASP A 154 -21.45 19.07 2.30
CA ASP A 154 -21.12 20.48 2.13
C ASP A 154 -20.08 20.76 1.02
N SER A 155 -19.74 19.75 0.21
CA SER A 155 -18.72 19.82 -0.85
C SER A 155 -17.29 20.10 -0.37
N THR A 156 -17.00 19.91 0.92
CA THR A 156 -15.62 19.91 1.42
C THR A 156 -15.01 18.53 1.29
N GLU A 157 -13.72 18.45 0.92
CA GLU A 157 -12.97 17.20 0.89
C GLU A 157 -12.00 17.14 2.07
N VAL A 158 -11.95 15.98 2.73
CA VAL A 158 -10.92 15.67 3.73
C VAL A 158 -9.97 14.62 3.15
N THR A 159 -8.68 14.96 3.11
CA THR A 159 -7.61 14.04 2.70
C THR A 159 -7.04 13.32 3.91
N TYR A 160 -7.10 11.99 3.90
CA TYR A 160 -6.45 11.16 4.91
C TYR A 160 -5.05 10.72 4.44
N SER A 161 -4.02 11.07 5.21
CA SER A 161 -2.61 10.77 4.94
C SER A 161 -2.09 9.58 5.77
N THR A 162 -0.87 9.16 5.47
CA THR A 162 -0.20 8.05 6.16
C THR A 162 -0.17 8.24 7.68
N GLY A 163 -0.66 7.25 8.42
CA GLY A 163 -0.72 7.28 9.89
C GLY A 163 -2.02 7.86 10.46
N GLN A 164 -2.89 8.44 9.64
CA GLN A 164 -4.24 8.85 10.05
C GLN A 164 -5.23 7.68 9.99
N LYS A 165 -6.26 7.72 10.85
CA LYS A 165 -7.33 6.71 10.87
C LYS A 165 -8.63 7.30 10.37
N LEU A 166 -9.26 6.62 9.41
CA LEU A 166 -10.67 6.80 9.07
C LEU A 166 -11.47 5.74 9.82
N GLN A 167 -12.44 6.14 10.65
CA GLN A 167 -13.26 5.22 11.43
C GLN A 167 -14.74 5.45 11.15
N PHE A 168 -15.45 4.36 10.81
CA PHE A 168 -16.91 4.33 10.73
C PHE A 168 -17.43 3.50 11.89
N LEU A 169 -17.74 4.17 13.00
CA LEU A 169 -18.26 3.54 14.20
C LEU A 169 -19.78 3.33 14.07
N GLY A 170 -20.25 2.12 14.32
CA GLY A 170 -21.68 1.88 14.54
C GLY A 170 -22.18 2.56 15.82
N GLY A 171 -23.49 2.72 15.91
CA GLY A 171 -24.21 3.26 17.08
C GLY A 171 -25.52 2.52 17.30
N SER A 172 -26.37 2.98 18.23
CA SER A 172 -27.60 2.27 18.65
C SER A 172 -28.54 1.86 17.50
N ASN A 173 -28.50 2.56 16.36
CA ASN A 173 -29.38 2.30 15.21
C ASN A 173 -28.61 2.04 13.89
N ILE A 174 -27.29 2.17 13.88
CA ILE A 174 -26.44 1.99 12.69
C ILE A 174 -25.44 0.88 12.97
N SER A 175 -25.50 -0.19 12.20
CA SER A 175 -24.50 -1.27 12.25
C SER A 175 -23.44 -1.03 11.18
N THR A 176 -22.17 -1.16 11.57
CA THR A 176 -21.05 -1.22 10.64
C THR A 176 -20.40 -2.59 10.75
N ALA A 177 -20.20 -3.25 9.62
CA ALA A 177 -19.53 -4.53 9.54
C ALA A 177 -18.43 -4.48 8.47
N ILE A 178 -17.29 -5.05 8.79
CA ILE A 178 -16.18 -5.22 7.86
C ILE A 178 -15.96 -6.72 7.70
N THR A 179 -16.32 -7.25 6.54
CA THR A 179 -15.86 -8.57 6.13
C THR A 179 -14.50 -8.42 5.45
N THR A 180 -13.59 -9.36 5.67
CA THR A 180 -12.28 -9.33 5.01
C THR A 180 -12.47 -9.35 3.48
N GLY A 181 -12.11 -8.25 2.82
CA GLY A 181 -12.14 -8.11 1.36
C GLY A 181 -13.27 -7.23 0.82
N ASP A 182 -13.08 -5.91 0.91
CA ASP A 182 -13.56 -4.93 -0.10
C ASP A 182 -14.85 -4.15 0.17
N ASN A 183 -15.75 -4.55 1.08
CA ASN A 183 -16.99 -3.78 1.32
C ASN A 183 -17.17 -3.33 2.78
N LEU A 184 -17.23 -2.01 2.97
CA LEU A 184 -17.83 -1.41 4.16
C LEU A 184 -19.35 -1.34 3.95
N THR A 185 -20.10 -2.09 4.73
CA THR A 185 -21.57 -1.99 4.73
C THR A 185 -22.03 -1.10 5.88
N ILE A 186 -22.80 -0.07 5.57
CA ILE A 186 -23.55 0.74 6.54
C ILE A 186 -25.02 0.41 6.36
N SER A 187 -25.63 -0.15 7.41
CA SER A 187 -27.03 -0.56 7.37
C SER A 187 -27.75 -0.18 8.65
N LEU A 188 -29.06 -0.01 8.54
CA LEU A 188 -29.94 -0.02 9.71
C LEU A 188 -30.06 -1.47 10.17
N GLY A 189 -29.48 -1.76 11.35
CA GLY A 189 -29.59 -3.07 11.97
C GLY A 189 -30.81 -3.20 12.89
N GLN A 190 -31.44 -2.08 13.24
CA GLN A 190 -32.50 -1.95 14.26
C GLN A 190 -33.45 -0.79 13.90
N ASN A 191 -34.49 -0.59 14.72
CA ASN A 191 -35.38 0.57 14.63
C ASN A 191 -34.61 1.89 14.80
N LEU A 192 -35.00 2.93 14.07
CA LEU A 192 -34.53 4.28 14.33
C LEU A 192 -35.20 4.83 15.60
N THR A 193 -34.39 5.22 16.58
CA THR A 193 -34.82 5.83 17.85
C THR A 193 -34.31 7.28 17.94
N ASN A 194 -34.95 8.12 18.78
CA ASN A 194 -34.62 9.55 18.96
C ASN A 194 -34.74 10.39 17.67
N ILE A 195 -35.73 10.10 16.84
CA ILE A 195 -36.08 10.95 15.69
C ILE A 195 -36.97 12.10 16.18
N GLU A 196 -36.52 13.34 15.99
CA GLU A 196 -37.31 14.53 16.31
C GLU A 196 -38.36 14.85 15.23
N SER A 197 -38.03 14.64 13.95
CA SER A 197 -38.95 14.90 12.85
C SER A 197 -38.67 14.03 11.62
N ILE A 198 -39.73 13.78 10.84
CA ILE A 198 -39.67 13.15 9.52
C ILE A 198 -40.46 14.05 8.57
N SER A 199 -39.85 14.46 7.46
CA SER A 199 -40.47 15.33 6.46
C SER A 199 -40.07 14.93 5.04
N SER A 200 -40.88 15.30 4.05
CA SER A 200 -40.54 15.16 2.64
C SER A 200 -39.63 16.32 2.21
N ALA A 201 -38.51 16.03 1.55
CA ALA A 201 -37.56 17.05 1.10
C ALA A 201 -38.06 17.88 -0.10
N THR A 202 -38.97 17.33 -0.89
CA THR A 202 -39.50 17.96 -2.11
C THR A 202 -40.86 18.59 -1.87
N SER A 203 -41.08 19.79 -2.42
CA SER A 203 -42.36 20.50 -2.32
C SER A 203 -43.50 19.67 -2.90
N ASN A 204 -44.63 19.61 -2.19
CA ASN A 204 -45.83 18.85 -2.56
C ASN A 204 -45.66 17.32 -2.67
N ALA A 205 -44.53 16.76 -2.24
CA ALA A 205 -44.37 15.32 -2.17
C ALA A 205 -45.06 14.72 -0.95
N ASN A 206 -45.56 13.49 -1.10
CA ASN A 206 -46.16 12.76 0.00
C ASN A 206 -45.07 12.16 0.89
N LEU A 207 -45.19 12.33 2.21
CA LEU A 207 -44.55 11.42 3.16
C LEU A 207 -45.40 10.15 3.26
N THR A 208 -44.85 9.01 2.87
CA THR A 208 -45.54 7.72 2.94
C THR A 208 -45.07 6.95 4.17
N LEU A 209 -45.99 6.64 5.08
CA LEU A 209 -45.77 5.72 6.20
C LEU A 209 -46.55 4.44 5.91
N ALA A 210 -45.83 3.32 5.78
CA ALA A 210 -46.43 2.04 5.41
C ALA A 210 -45.80 0.91 6.24
N SER A 211 -46.65 0.04 6.78
CA SER A 211 -46.28 -1.27 7.29
C SER A 211 -46.14 -2.27 6.14
N ASN A 212 -45.28 -3.29 6.30
CA ASN A 212 -45.20 -4.40 5.36
C ASN A 212 -46.18 -5.51 5.76
N GLY A 213 -46.77 -6.19 4.77
CA GLY A 213 -47.74 -7.27 5.00
C GLY A 213 -49.03 -6.77 5.63
N THR A 214 -49.42 -7.35 6.77
CA THR A 214 -50.68 -7.06 7.46
C THR A 214 -50.49 -6.22 8.73
N GLY A 215 -49.33 -5.58 8.89
CA GLY A 215 -49.07 -4.72 10.05
C GLY A 215 -49.81 -3.39 9.97
N ASP A 216 -49.74 -2.60 11.05
CA ASP A 216 -50.37 -1.28 11.15
C ASP A 216 -49.31 -0.16 11.27
N VAL A 217 -49.70 1.07 10.88
CA VAL A 217 -49.00 2.28 11.32
C VAL A 217 -49.56 2.65 12.69
N VAL A 218 -48.76 2.45 13.73
CA VAL A 218 -49.17 2.69 15.13
C VAL A 218 -48.65 4.04 15.61
N ILE A 219 -49.55 4.85 16.15
CA ILE A 219 -49.22 6.10 16.85
C ILE A 219 -49.57 5.86 18.32
N ASN A 220 -48.54 5.71 19.16
CA ASN A 220 -48.74 5.38 20.57
C ASN A 220 -49.37 6.52 21.37
N ASP A 221 -49.12 7.76 20.94
CA ASP A 221 -49.65 8.97 21.57
C ASP A 221 -50.71 9.62 20.67
N THR A 222 -50.60 10.91 20.40
CA THR A 222 -51.61 11.69 19.70
C THR A 222 -51.27 11.86 18.21
N LEU A 223 -52.23 11.53 17.34
CA LEU A 223 -52.20 11.99 15.95
C LEU A 223 -52.73 13.42 15.89
N THR A 224 -51.86 14.37 15.52
CA THR A 224 -52.21 15.79 15.39
C THR A 224 -52.16 16.22 13.93
N PHE A 225 -53.14 17.01 13.51
CA PHE A 225 -53.17 17.64 12.20
C PHE A 225 -52.93 19.14 12.36
N SER A 226 -51.89 19.68 11.71
CA SER A 226 -51.80 21.12 11.48
C SER A 226 -52.94 21.50 10.53
N GLY A 227 -53.75 22.51 10.90
CA GLY A 227 -54.96 22.91 10.16
C GLY A 227 -54.77 22.87 8.65
N ALA A 228 -55.62 22.14 7.93
CA ALA A 228 -55.51 22.07 6.47
C ALA A 228 -55.71 23.46 5.85
N ALA A 229 -54.82 23.85 4.93
CA ALA A 229 -54.92 25.14 4.24
C ALA A 229 -56.17 25.24 3.34
N SER A 230 -56.69 24.11 2.87
CA SER A 230 -57.92 24.00 2.08
C SER A 230 -58.47 22.56 2.12
N THR A 231 -59.72 22.37 1.69
CA THR A 231 -60.28 21.03 1.48
C THR A 231 -59.45 20.28 0.44
N PRO A 232 -58.94 19.08 0.76
CA PRO A 232 -58.24 18.24 -0.21
C PRO A 232 -59.18 17.80 -1.34
N THR A 233 -58.70 17.80 -2.58
CA THR A 233 -59.43 17.26 -3.74
C THR A 233 -59.82 15.79 -3.50
N ALA A 234 -61.08 15.44 -3.74
CA ALA A 234 -61.58 14.08 -3.62
C ALA A 234 -60.82 13.11 -4.54
N GLY A 235 -60.44 11.95 -4.00
CA GLY A 235 -59.82 10.85 -4.76
C GLY A 235 -60.51 9.53 -4.47
N SER A 236 -60.05 8.43 -5.08
CA SER A 236 -60.55 7.08 -4.79
C SER A 236 -60.15 6.58 -3.39
N VAL A 237 -59.03 7.09 -2.86
CA VAL A 237 -58.57 6.86 -1.49
C VAL A 237 -59.16 7.92 -0.57
N THR A 238 -59.70 7.50 0.57
CA THR A 238 -60.22 8.40 1.60
C THR A 238 -59.09 9.24 2.18
N LYS A 239 -59.27 10.56 2.16
CA LYS A 239 -58.37 11.51 2.84
C LYS A 239 -58.99 11.94 4.15
N ILE A 240 -58.23 11.91 5.24
CA ILE A 240 -58.65 12.41 6.55
C ILE A 240 -57.87 13.70 6.83
N TYR A 241 -58.57 14.76 7.25
CA TYR A 241 -57.97 16.07 7.49
C TYR A 241 -58.78 16.87 8.51
N ASN A 242 -58.20 17.96 9.03
CA ASN A 242 -58.91 18.88 9.91
C ASN A 242 -59.27 20.21 9.21
N LYS A 243 -60.44 20.74 9.56
CA LYS A 243 -60.83 22.14 9.30
C LYS A 243 -61.75 22.64 10.42
N THR A 244 -62.23 23.87 10.34
CA THR A 244 -63.20 24.40 11.32
C THR A 244 -64.40 23.46 11.49
N ALA A 245 -64.74 23.16 12.75
CA ALA A 245 -65.84 22.26 13.08
C ALA A 245 -67.17 22.77 12.51
N GLY A 246 -67.92 21.88 11.88
CA GLY A 246 -69.19 22.16 11.22
C GLY A 246 -70.36 21.55 11.99
N GLY A 247 -71.31 20.98 11.25
CA GLY A 247 -72.50 20.35 11.84
C GLY A 247 -72.17 19.16 12.76
N GLY A 248 -71.12 18.40 12.44
CA GLY A 248 -70.64 17.24 13.20
C GLY A 248 -69.91 17.61 14.49
N GLY A 249 -69.26 18.78 14.52
CA GLY A 249 -68.69 19.37 15.73
C GLY A 249 -67.38 18.73 16.21
N THR A 250 -66.63 18.04 15.35
CA THR A 250 -65.32 17.43 15.68
C THR A 250 -64.16 18.16 15.01
N GLY A 251 -64.40 18.87 13.92
CA GLY A 251 -63.36 19.43 13.05
C GLY A 251 -62.60 18.39 12.23
N LEU A 252 -62.94 17.10 12.33
CA LEU A 252 -62.30 16.01 11.61
C LEU A 252 -63.18 15.58 10.43
N TYR A 253 -62.63 15.70 9.23
CA TYR A 253 -63.35 15.47 7.99
C TYR A 253 -62.71 14.33 7.19
N PHE A 254 -63.52 13.70 6.34
CA PHE A 254 -63.04 12.82 5.30
C PHE A 254 -63.52 13.28 3.92
N ASN A 255 -62.73 12.97 2.88
CA ASN A 255 -63.13 13.18 1.49
C ASN A 255 -62.77 11.96 0.63
N ASN A 256 -63.75 11.43 -0.10
CA ASN A 256 -63.60 10.33 -1.04
C ASN A 256 -64.60 10.50 -2.21
N SER A 257 -64.13 10.36 -3.44
CA SER A 257 -64.94 10.46 -4.66
C SER A 257 -66.08 9.44 -4.76
N ALA A 258 -65.95 8.28 -4.12
CA ALA A 258 -66.98 7.25 -4.08
C ALA A 258 -68.05 7.48 -3.00
N ILE A 259 -67.85 8.45 -2.11
CA ILE A 259 -68.76 8.77 -1.00
C ILE A 259 -69.34 10.16 -1.22
N ASN A 260 -70.66 10.31 -1.11
CA ASN A 260 -71.36 11.60 -1.23
C ASN A 260 -70.94 12.42 -2.48
N SER A 261 -70.70 11.73 -3.59
CA SER A 261 -70.24 12.31 -4.86
C SER A 261 -68.98 13.19 -4.75
N GLY A 262 -68.06 12.86 -3.84
CA GLY A 262 -66.80 13.61 -3.64
C GLY A 262 -66.95 14.89 -2.82
N THR A 263 -68.08 15.07 -2.13
CA THR A 263 -68.27 16.15 -1.16
C THR A 263 -67.71 15.72 0.19
N GLU A 264 -66.92 16.57 0.84
CA GLU A 264 -66.40 16.31 2.18
C GLU A 264 -67.51 16.11 3.22
N ASP A 265 -67.24 15.31 4.25
CA ASP A 265 -68.16 15.12 5.38
C ASP A 265 -67.39 15.07 6.71
N GLU A 266 -68.07 15.46 7.79
CA GLU A 266 -67.51 15.58 9.13
C GLU A 266 -67.85 14.37 10.01
N LEU A 267 -66.87 13.85 10.75
CA LEU A 267 -67.17 12.91 11.81
C LEU A 267 -68.05 13.59 12.88
N ILE A 268 -69.11 12.93 13.29
CA ILE A 268 -70.06 13.48 14.25
C ILE A 268 -69.62 13.23 15.69
N SER A 269 -69.59 14.28 16.50
CA SER A 269 -69.33 14.18 17.93
C SER A 269 -70.52 13.54 18.65
N LYS A 270 -70.28 12.89 19.81
CA LYS A 270 -71.36 12.28 20.62
C LYS A 270 -72.50 13.25 20.92
N LYS A 271 -72.18 14.50 21.28
CA LYS A 271 -73.18 15.53 21.60
C LYS A 271 -74.08 15.84 20.39
N LYS A 272 -73.51 15.93 19.18
CA LYS A 272 -74.26 16.19 17.95
C LYS A 272 -75.07 14.97 17.52
N ALA A 273 -74.51 13.77 17.64
CA ALA A 273 -75.21 12.53 17.33
C ALA A 273 -76.44 12.34 18.23
N THR A 274 -76.33 12.60 19.54
CA THR A 274 -77.46 12.52 20.47
C THR A 274 -78.55 13.54 20.14
N ALA A 275 -78.18 14.78 19.81
CA ALA A 275 -79.14 15.81 19.41
C ALA A 275 -79.92 15.41 18.14
N LEU A 276 -79.23 14.83 17.15
CA LEU A 276 -79.85 14.35 15.92
C LEU A 276 -80.81 13.18 16.17
N ALA A 277 -80.42 12.24 17.03
CA ALA A 277 -81.26 11.09 17.37
C ALA A 277 -82.58 11.50 18.06
N ILE A 278 -82.54 12.50 18.95
CA ILE A 278 -83.75 13.03 19.61
C ILE A 278 -84.62 13.84 18.63
N ALA A 279 -84.00 14.53 17.67
CA ALA A 279 -84.75 15.33 16.70
C ALA A 279 -85.44 14.49 15.61
N LEU A 280 -85.01 13.24 15.41
CA LEU A 280 -85.50 12.35 14.35
C LEU A 280 -86.22 11.09 14.85
N GLY A 281 -86.18 10.81 16.16
CA GLY A 281 -86.90 9.71 16.81
C GLY A 281 -88.18 10.18 17.47
#